data_AF-A0AAW0PGF8-F1
#
_entry.id   AF-A0AAW0PGF8-F1
#
_cell.length_a   1.000
_cell.length_b   1.000
_cell.length_c   1.000
_cell.angle_alpha   90.00
_cell.angle_beta   90.00
_cell.angle_gamma   90.00
#
_symmetry.space_group_name_H-M   'P 1'
#
loop_
_entity.id
_entity.type
_entity.pdbx_description
1 polymer ?
#
loop_
_entity_poly.entity_id
_entity_poly.type
_entity_poly.pdbx_seq_one_letter_code
_entity_poly.pdbx_strand_id
1 'polypeptide(L)'
;MSASSLPQRLPEVLKEKLQPFRTEKCPLPIFQFPLVDEELNVPGCRRFSFGEENMDNKQTARSWRALAGQLPLQTGEGGSGGDAGCESDVEVTVYRLNYQDGFQVNYTLTIIDTPGFGDTRGIERDQLITEQIRELFTAASGVSDIDAVCIVVPSSLPAPHAIAEDIEENIRVLVTFADGQRPPVLEAITASEVPCPKKNKIPLHFKFNNSALFANNNLQRKSRMRKRKKRNKKKKRSKGLTRCSGTWATEA
;
A
#
# COMPACT_ATOMS: atom_id res chain seq x y z
N MET A 1 -34.09 24.87 -2.99
CA MET A 1 -33.82 23.73 -2.09
C MET A 1 -32.80 22.85 -2.80
N SER A 2 -31.55 22.87 -2.33
CA SER A 2 -30.48 22.07 -2.93
C SER A 2 -30.78 20.58 -2.71
N ALA A 3 -30.65 19.76 -3.74
CA ALA A 3 -30.82 18.31 -3.63
C ALA A 3 -29.80 17.79 -2.62
N SER A 4 -30.27 17.22 -1.51
CA SER A 4 -29.40 16.52 -0.56
C SER A 4 -28.85 15.27 -1.24
N SER A 5 -27.63 15.36 -1.77
CA SER A 5 -26.90 14.20 -2.26
C SER A 5 -26.69 13.23 -1.10
N LEU A 6 -26.88 11.93 -1.35
CA LEU A 6 -26.61 10.88 -0.38
C LEU A 6 -25.14 10.95 0.05
N PRO A 7 -24.80 10.63 1.32
CA PRO A 7 -23.41 10.60 1.76
C PRO A 7 -22.61 9.61 0.91
N GLN A 8 -21.60 10.10 0.19
CA GLN A 8 -20.80 9.31 -0.72
C GLN A 8 -19.52 8.86 -0.03
N ARG A 9 -19.02 7.67 -0.36
CA ARG A 9 -17.72 7.23 0.17
C ARG A 9 -16.64 8.21 -0.28
N LEU A 10 -15.63 8.43 0.56
CA LEU A 10 -14.49 9.29 0.24
C LEU A 10 -13.96 9.01 -1.18
N PRO A 11 -13.60 7.76 -1.57
CA PRO A 11 -13.19 7.43 -2.94
C PRO A 11 -14.18 7.80 -4.06
N GLU A 12 -15.49 7.88 -3.81
CA GLU A 12 -16.49 8.22 -4.82
C GLU A 12 -16.52 9.73 -5.07
N VAL A 13 -16.57 10.53 -3.99
CA VAL A 13 -16.48 12.00 -4.07
C VAL A 13 -15.21 12.43 -4.78
N LEU A 14 -14.11 11.73 -4.52
CA LEU A 14 -12.82 12.01 -5.12
C LEU A 14 -12.78 11.65 -6.59
N LYS A 15 -13.42 10.55 -7.01
CA LYS A 15 -13.48 10.18 -8.44
C LYS A 15 -14.21 11.21 -9.29
N GLU A 16 -15.20 11.89 -8.73
CA GLU A 16 -15.92 12.97 -9.41
C GLU A 16 -15.06 14.23 -9.57
N LYS A 17 -14.21 14.52 -8.57
CA LYS A 17 -13.35 15.72 -8.55
C LYS A 17 -12.00 15.52 -9.25
N LEU A 18 -11.49 14.29 -9.29
CA LEU A 18 -10.15 13.98 -9.79
C LEU A 18 -10.19 13.42 -11.21
N GLN A 19 -9.29 13.93 -12.06
CA GLN A 19 -9.11 13.38 -13.40
C GLN A 19 -8.40 12.01 -13.31
N PRO A 20 -8.92 10.97 -13.99
CA PRO A 20 -8.27 9.66 -13.99
C PRO A 20 -6.93 9.73 -14.71
N PHE A 21 -5.87 9.33 -14.01
CA PHE A 21 -4.55 9.10 -14.55
C PHE A 21 -4.55 7.82 -15.38
N ARG A 22 -4.70 7.95 -16.70
CA ARG A 22 -4.67 6.81 -17.62
C ARG A 22 -3.23 6.44 -17.94
N THR A 23 -2.86 5.20 -17.64
CA THR A 23 -1.61 4.61 -18.14
C THR A 23 -1.93 3.53 -19.15
N GLU A 24 -1.17 3.44 -20.25
CA GLU A 24 -1.33 2.36 -21.24
C GLU A 24 -1.14 0.95 -20.64
N LYS A 25 -0.55 0.87 -19.43
CA LYS A 25 -0.17 -0.37 -18.77
C LYS A 25 -1.20 -0.88 -17.76
N CYS A 26 -2.08 -0.03 -17.24
CA CYS A 26 -3.08 -0.41 -16.23
C CYS A 26 -4.50 -0.12 -16.77
N PRO A 27 -5.42 -1.10 -16.79
CA PRO A 27 -6.77 -0.92 -17.31
C PRO A 27 -7.71 -0.34 -16.24
N LEU A 28 -7.23 -0.22 -15.00
CA LEU A 28 -7.97 0.37 -13.90
C LEU A 28 -7.76 1.88 -13.89
N PRO A 29 -8.82 2.65 -13.61
CA PRO A 29 -8.68 4.08 -13.43
C PRO A 29 -7.88 4.33 -12.14
N ILE A 30 -6.66 4.82 -12.30
CA ILE A 30 -5.82 5.32 -11.22
C ILE A 30 -6.17 6.80 -11.05
N PHE A 31 -6.36 7.26 -9.83
CA PHE A 31 -6.62 8.67 -9.55
C PHE A 31 -5.41 9.22 -8.82
N GLN A 32 -4.85 10.32 -9.34
CA GLN A 32 -3.78 11.03 -8.67
C GLN A 32 -4.41 11.99 -7.67
N PHE A 33 -3.93 11.92 -6.43
CA PHE A 33 -4.35 12.84 -5.39
C PHE A 33 -3.46 14.10 -5.42
N PRO A 34 -4.05 15.31 -5.54
CA PRO A 34 -3.31 16.55 -5.46
C PRO A 34 -3.05 16.87 -3.99
N LEU A 35 -2.04 16.21 -3.43
CA LEU A 35 -1.56 16.50 -2.09
C LEU A 35 -0.80 17.82 -2.10
N VAL A 36 -1.02 18.64 -1.08
CA VAL A 36 -0.28 19.87 -0.81
C VAL A 36 0.76 19.56 0.26
N ASP A 37 2.01 19.94 0.02
CA ASP A 37 3.07 19.86 1.01
C ASP A 37 2.84 20.93 2.09
N GLU A 38 2.78 20.50 3.36
CA GLU A 38 2.59 21.38 4.51
C GLU A 38 3.88 21.44 5.33
N GLU A 39 4.25 22.65 5.74
CA GLU A 39 5.42 22.84 6.60
C GLU A 39 5.19 22.14 7.94
N LEU A 40 6.04 21.15 8.23
CA LEU A 40 6.10 20.44 9.49
C LEU A 40 7.48 20.63 10.08
N ASN A 41 7.57 21.44 11.14
CA ASN A 41 8.82 21.68 11.86
C ASN A 41 9.15 20.53 12.82
N VAL A 42 9.23 19.30 12.30
CA VAL A 42 9.63 18.09 13.03
C VAL A 42 10.68 17.38 12.19
N PRO A 43 11.93 17.23 12.68
CA PRO A 43 12.99 16.53 11.97
C PRO A 43 12.57 15.13 11.51
N GLY A 44 12.92 14.78 10.26
CA GLY A 44 12.63 13.45 9.72
C GLY A 44 11.13 13.15 9.55
N CYS A 45 10.29 14.18 9.52
CA CYS A 45 8.87 14.04 9.25
C CYS A 45 8.42 14.98 8.12
N ARG A 46 7.53 14.49 7.25
CA ARG A 46 6.82 15.30 6.24
C ARG A 46 5.33 15.30 6.49
N ARG A 47 4.66 16.38 6.09
CA ARG A 47 3.19 16.44 6.12
C ARG A 47 2.64 16.82 4.76
N PHE A 48 1.62 16.11 4.36
CA PHE A 48 0.83 16.40 3.18
C PHE A 48 -0.64 16.56 3.57
N SER A 49 -1.35 17.45 2.91
CA SER A 49 -2.79 17.59 3.09
C SER A 49 -3.59 17.54 1.81
N PHE A 50 -4.88 17.26 1.98
CA PHE A 50 -5.88 17.30 0.91
C PHE A 50 -7.15 17.96 1.41
N GLY A 51 -7.70 18.85 0.57
CA GLY A 51 -8.91 19.61 0.86
C GLY A 51 -8.64 20.80 1.79
N GLU A 52 -9.51 21.81 1.73
CA GLU A 52 -9.39 22.98 2.60
C GLU A 52 -9.98 22.70 3.98
N GLU A 53 -9.32 23.19 5.02
CA GLU A 53 -9.82 23.14 6.39
C GLU A 53 -10.83 24.28 6.58
N ASN A 54 -12.12 23.96 6.61
CA ASN A 54 -13.15 24.97 6.83
C ASN A 54 -13.37 25.20 8.35
N MET A 55 -13.12 26.43 8.82
CA MET A 55 -13.22 26.78 10.25
C MET A 55 -14.64 26.65 10.81
N ASP A 56 -15.68 26.81 10.00
CA ASP A 56 -17.07 26.57 10.42
C ASP A 56 -17.35 25.07 10.65
N ASN A 57 -16.59 24.20 9.98
CA ASN A 57 -16.66 22.75 10.10
C ASN A 57 -15.80 22.19 11.24
N LYS A 58 -14.85 22.96 11.80
CA LYS A 58 -14.01 22.52 12.94
C LYS A 58 -14.84 22.10 14.14
N GLN A 59 -16.00 22.74 14.34
CA GLN A 59 -16.89 22.45 15.46
C GLN A 59 -17.68 21.14 15.28
N THR A 60 -17.85 20.66 14.04
CA THR A 60 -18.73 19.53 13.69
C THR A 60 -17.97 18.29 13.25
N ALA A 61 -16.79 18.48 12.62
CA ALA A 61 -15.97 17.39 12.12
C ALA A 61 -15.06 16.83 13.23
N ARG A 62 -15.16 15.53 13.50
CA ARG A 62 -14.21 14.85 14.41
C ARG A 62 -12.84 14.75 13.71
N SER A 63 -11.77 14.50 14.45
CA SER A 63 -10.48 14.09 13.85
C SER A 63 -10.26 12.62 14.17
N TRP A 64 -9.83 11.85 13.19
CA TRP A 64 -9.48 10.45 13.36
C TRP A 64 -8.06 10.21 12.86
N ARG A 65 -7.21 9.64 13.72
CA ARG A 65 -5.77 9.50 13.51
C ARG A 65 -5.37 8.04 13.59
N ALA A 66 -4.70 7.56 12.53
CA ALA A 66 -4.21 6.20 12.47
C ALA A 66 -2.70 6.17 12.19
N LEU A 67 -1.95 5.44 13.03
CA LEU A 67 -0.55 5.09 12.76
C LEU A 67 -0.51 3.78 11.96
N ALA A 68 0.08 3.78 10.78
CA ALA A 68 0.16 2.60 9.92
C ALA A 68 1.61 2.11 9.83
N GLY A 69 1.85 0.92 10.38
CA GLY A 69 3.16 0.25 10.34
C GLY A 69 3.12 -1.02 9.49
N GLN A 70 4.11 -1.18 8.61
CA GLN A 70 4.34 -2.41 7.86
C GLN A 70 5.28 -3.32 8.63
N LEU A 71 4.83 -4.53 8.98
CA LEU A 71 5.68 -5.50 9.67
C LEU A 71 6.67 -6.20 8.73
N PRO A 72 7.80 -6.72 9.27
CA PRO A 72 8.78 -7.47 8.50
C PRO A 72 8.18 -8.67 7.77
N LEU A 73 8.61 -8.81 6.52
CA LEU A 73 8.57 -10.08 5.81
C LEU A 73 9.70 -10.97 6.37
N GLN A 74 9.38 -11.94 7.23
CA GLN A 74 10.36 -12.98 7.56
C GLN A 74 10.60 -13.84 6.32
N THR A 75 11.63 -13.54 5.54
CA THR A 75 12.23 -14.52 4.62
C THR A 75 13.14 -15.41 5.44
N GLY A 76 12.75 -16.69 5.56
CA GLY A 76 13.63 -17.73 6.08
C GLY A 76 14.96 -17.73 5.31
N GLU A 77 16.03 -17.99 6.05
CA GLU A 77 17.40 -17.99 5.55
C GLU A 77 17.55 -18.84 4.28
N GLY A 78 18.10 -18.24 3.21
CA GLY A 78 18.55 -18.97 2.03
C GLY A 78 18.46 -18.21 0.70
N GLY A 79 19.53 -17.49 0.34
CA GLY A 79 19.96 -17.38 -1.05
C GLY A 79 19.91 -16.00 -1.73
N SER A 80 21.09 -15.37 -1.80
CA SER A 80 21.65 -14.57 -2.91
C SER A 80 20.78 -13.47 -3.58
N GLY A 81 21.13 -12.23 -3.24
CA GLY A 81 21.57 -11.21 -4.20
C GLY A 81 20.59 -10.81 -5.31
N GLY A 82 19.83 -9.74 -5.06
CA GLY A 82 19.12 -8.99 -6.09
C GLY A 82 18.98 -7.53 -5.68
N ASP A 83 19.90 -6.69 -6.16
CA ASP A 83 19.89 -5.25 -5.99
C ASP A 83 18.62 -4.61 -6.55
N ALA A 84 17.87 -3.92 -5.69
CA ALA A 84 17.03 -2.76 -5.99
C ALA A 84 16.56 -2.11 -4.67
N GLY A 85 17.50 -1.67 -3.83
CA GLY A 85 17.18 -0.79 -2.73
C GLY A 85 17.06 0.63 -3.26
N CYS A 86 15.84 1.09 -3.55
CA CYS A 86 15.58 2.53 -3.54
C CYS A 86 15.81 2.95 -2.08
N GLU A 87 16.92 3.61 -1.82
CA GLU A 87 17.26 4.20 -0.53
C GLU A 87 16.20 5.27 -0.25
N SER A 88 15.09 4.83 0.31
CA SER A 88 13.99 5.69 0.70
C SER A 88 14.43 6.31 2.00
N ASP A 89 14.51 7.64 2.05
CA ASP A 89 14.82 8.39 3.26
C ASP A 89 13.95 7.89 4.42
N VAL A 90 14.57 7.76 5.60
CA VAL A 90 13.93 7.31 6.83
C VAL A 90 12.99 8.41 7.30
N GLU A 91 11.81 8.51 6.70
CA GLU A 91 10.95 9.66 6.93
C GLU A 91 9.50 9.29 7.21
N VAL A 92 9.06 9.63 8.41
CA VAL A 92 7.66 9.47 8.81
C VAL A 92 6.81 10.46 8.02
N THR A 93 5.80 9.98 7.32
CA THR A 93 4.96 10.84 6.48
C THR A 93 3.54 10.93 7.05
N VAL A 94 3.06 12.15 7.28
CA VAL A 94 1.72 12.44 7.78
C VAL A 94 0.82 12.90 6.64
N TYR A 95 -0.24 12.16 6.35
CA TYR A 95 -1.26 12.54 5.38
C TYR A 95 -2.51 13.02 6.10
N ARG A 96 -2.91 14.28 5.89
CA ARG A 96 -4.11 14.88 6.47
C ARG A 96 -5.18 15.11 5.41
N LEU A 97 -6.22 14.29 5.43
CA LEU A 97 -7.37 14.37 4.54
C LEU A 97 -8.49 15.13 5.26
N ASN A 98 -8.61 16.42 4.97
CA ASN A 98 -9.62 17.27 5.59
C ASN A 98 -11.03 16.81 5.21
N TYR A 99 -11.96 16.88 6.16
CA TYR A 99 -13.38 16.67 5.86
C TYR A 99 -13.83 17.61 4.75
N GLN A 100 -14.63 17.09 3.82
CA GLN A 100 -15.26 17.88 2.75
C GLN A 100 -16.75 17.53 2.70
N ASP A 101 -17.59 18.52 2.39
CA ASP A 101 -19.03 18.28 2.25
C ASP A 101 -19.31 17.21 1.20
N GLY A 102 -20.23 16.30 1.54
CA GLY A 102 -20.57 15.12 0.74
C GLY A 102 -19.83 13.84 1.13
N PHE A 103 -18.81 13.90 2.00
CA PHE A 103 -18.20 12.69 2.55
C PHE A 103 -19.19 11.94 3.46
N GLN A 104 -19.16 10.60 3.35
CA GLN A 104 -19.94 9.71 4.24
C GLN A 104 -19.52 9.83 5.70
N VAL A 105 -18.28 10.24 5.95
CA VAL A 105 -17.71 10.40 7.29
C VAL A 105 -17.54 11.88 7.59
N ASN A 106 -17.99 12.30 8.76
CA ASN A 106 -17.88 13.67 9.26
C ASN A 106 -16.58 13.87 10.05
N TYR A 107 -15.45 13.38 9.55
CA TYR A 107 -14.17 13.57 10.21
C TYR A 107 -13.02 13.82 9.25
N THR A 108 -12.05 14.60 9.72
CA THR A 108 -10.73 14.74 9.10
C THR A 108 -9.90 13.50 9.45
N LEU A 109 -9.39 12.82 8.42
CA LEU A 109 -8.60 11.60 8.56
C LEU A 109 -7.12 11.94 8.45
N THR A 110 -6.34 11.61 9.47
CA THR A 110 -4.89 11.74 9.48
C THR A 110 -4.25 10.35 9.53
N ILE A 111 -3.35 10.07 8.59
CA ILE A 111 -2.62 8.80 8.49
C ILE A 111 -1.14 9.10 8.70
N ILE A 112 -0.52 8.43 9.65
CA ILE A 112 0.93 8.50 9.90
C ILE A 112 1.54 7.22 9.32
N ASP A 113 2.29 7.37 8.24
CA ASP A 113 2.98 6.28 7.55
C ASP A 113 4.41 6.16 8.07
N THR A 114 4.75 4.98 8.59
CA THR A 114 6.09 4.68 9.15
C THR A 114 6.84 3.74 8.20
N PRO A 115 7.76 4.23 7.36
CA PRO A 115 8.38 3.42 6.32
C PRO A 115 9.37 2.38 6.87
N GLY A 116 8.94 1.11 6.84
CA GLY A 116 9.77 -0.07 7.10
C GLY A 116 10.34 -0.14 8.52
N PHE A 117 9.49 0.14 9.50
CA PHE A 117 9.73 -0.16 10.90
C PHE A 117 9.68 -1.68 11.12
N GLY A 118 10.72 -2.22 11.76
CA GLY A 118 10.85 -3.65 12.04
C GLY A 118 11.33 -4.47 10.85
N ASP A 119 11.82 -3.86 9.77
CA ASP A 119 12.30 -4.61 8.60
C ASP A 119 13.76 -5.10 8.75
N THR A 120 14.28 -5.75 7.70
CA THR A 120 15.63 -6.34 7.74
C THR A 120 16.77 -5.32 7.69
N ARG A 121 16.48 -4.01 7.64
CA ARG A 121 17.50 -2.94 7.58
C ARG A 121 18.09 -2.61 8.94
N GLY A 122 17.54 -3.17 10.03
CA GLY A 122 18.20 -3.28 11.33
C GLY A 122 17.72 -2.32 12.41
N ILE A 123 18.09 -2.65 13.65
CA ILE A 123 17.62 -2.03 14.89
C ILE A 123 17.93 -0.53 14.96
N GLU A 124 19.08 -0.09 14.43
CA GLU A 124 19.46 1.33 14.42
C GLU A 124 18.47 2.19 13.63
N ARG A 125 17.93 1.66 12.52
CA ARG A 125 16.92 2.34 11.72
C ARG A 125 15.59 2.40 12.45
N ASP A 126 15.21 1.33 13.14
CA ASP A 126 14.00 1.29 13.96
C ASP A 126 14.09 2.27 15.13
N GLN A 127 15.27 2.44 15.73
CA GLN A 127 15.51 3.46 16.74
C GLN A 127 15.32 4.87 16.17
N LEU A 128 15.87 5.16 14.98
CA LEU A 128 15.66 6.46 14.33
C LEU A 128 14.19 6.74 14.04
N ILE A 129 13.46 5.75 13.52
CA ILE A 129 12.01 5.86 13.28
C ILE A 129 11.26 6.07 14.60
N THR A 130 11.63 5.36 15.66
CA THR A 130 11.04 5.51 16.99
C THR A 130 11.23 6.93 17.53
N GLU A 131 12.43 7.48 17.39
CA GLU A 131 12.74 8.86 17.81
C GLU A 131 11.95 9.89 16.99
N GLN A 132 11.84 9.72 15.66
CA GLN A 132 11.02 10.58 14.80
C GLN A 132 9.54 10.54 15.19
N ILE A 133 9.01 9.35 15.47
CA ILE A 133 7.63 9.20 15.96
C ILE A 133 7.46 9.92 17.30
N ARG A 134 8.43 9.79 18.22
CA ARG A 134 8.41 10.50 19.51
C ARG A 134 8.43 12.01 19.31
N GLU A 135 9.29 12.53 18.44
CA GLU A 135 9.34 13.96 18.11
C GLU A 135 8.02 14.44 17.49
N LEU A 136 7.42 13.64 16.60
CA LEU A 136 6.12 13.93 16.02
C LEU A 136 5.00 14.05 17.07
N PHE A 137 5.01 13.20 18.10
CA PHE A 137 3.99 13.26 19.17
C PHE A 137 4.26 14.34 20.23
N THR A 138 5.48 14.86 20.31
CA THR A 138 5.87 15.86 21.33
C THR A 138 5.95 17.29 20.79
N ALA A 139 6.10 17.46 19.47
CA ALA A 139 6.19 18.77 18.85
C ALA A 139 4.85 19.53 18.83
N ALA A 140 4.90 20.85 19.03
CA ALA A 140 3.72 21.71 18.99
C ALA A 140 2.99 21.70 17.62
N SER A 141 3.73 21.55 16.53
CA SER A 141 3.21 21.41 15.16
C SER A 141 2.90 19.95 14.78
N GLY A 142 3.18 19.00 15.69
CA GLY A 142 3.12 17.56 15.48
C GLY A 142 1.69 16.99 15.50
N VAL A 143 1.54 15.79 16.06
CA VAL A 143 0.26 15.11 16.23
C VAL A 143 0.05 14.84 17.72
N SER A 144 -1.12 15.17 18.28
CA SER A 144 -1.33 15.04 19.72
C SER A 144 -1.62 13.62 20.18
N ASP A 145 -2.50 12.91 19.47
CA ASP A 145 -3.04 11.61 19.89
C ASP A 145 -3.29 10.71 18.69
N ILE A 146 -3.48 9.42 18.93
CA ILE A 146 -3.85 8.43 17.91
C ILE A 146 -5.09 7.67 18.35
N ASP A 147 -6.04 7.51 17.42
CA ASP A 147 -7.27 6.75 17.65
C ASP A 147 -7.08 5.26 17.36
N ALA A 148 -6.17 4.94 16.44
CA ALA A 148 -5.88 3.56 16.05
C ALA A 148 -4.41 3.33 15.67
N VAL A 149 -3.92 2.12 15.95
CA VAL A 149 -2.66 1.59 15.39
C VAL A 149 -2.99 0.47 14.42
N CYS A 150 -2.70 0.73 13.15
CA CYS A 150 -2.96 -0.15 12.03
C CYS A 150 -1.73 -0.99 11.72
N ILE A 151 -1.84 -2.30 11.94
CA ILE A 151 -0.76 -3.24 11.69
C ILE A 151 -1.01 -3.91 10.35
N VAL A 152 -0.12 -3.67 9.39
CA VAL A 152 -0.25 -4.18 8.04
C VAL A 152 0.46 -5.53 7.92
N VAL A 153 -0.31 -6.60 7.68
CA VAL A 153 0.18 -7.98 7.56
C VAL A 153 -0.24 -8.62 6.24
N PRO A 154 0.69 -9.27 5.51
CA PRO A 154 0.33 -10.14 4.40
C PRO A 154 -0.46 -11.37 4.86
N SER A 155 -1.46 -11.76 4.08
CA SER A 155 -2.37 -12.88 4.38
C SER A 155 -1.67 -14.23 4.60
N SER A 156 -0.50 -14.43 3.99
CA SER A 156 0.25 -15.69 4.00
C SER A 156 1.40 -15.72 5.00
N LEU A 157 1.62 -14.66 5.77
CA LEU A 157 2.72 -14.57 6.72
C LEU A 157 2.33 -15.02 8.13
N PRO A 158 3.33 -15.37 8.97
CA PRO A 158 3.10 -15.65 10.38
C PRO A 158 2.59 -14.40 11.12
N ALA A 159 2.12 -14.62 12.35
CA ALA A 159 1.65 -13.56 13.22
C ALA A 159 2.73 -12.50 13.50
N PRO A 160 2.34 -11.24 13.75
CA PRO A 160 3.20 -10.28 14.42
C PRO A 160 3.69 -10.84 15.77
N HIS A 161 4.97 -10.64 16.09
CA HIS A 161 5.53 -11.07 17.38
C HIS A 161 5.74 -9.91 18.37
N ALA A 162 5.69 -8.66 17.92
CA ALA A 162 5.93 -7.49 18.75
C ALA A 162 4.76 -6.50 18.61
N ILE A 163 3.85 -6.55 19.58
CA ILE A 163 2.77 -5.60 19.73
C ILE A 163 2.80 -5.10 21.16
N ALA A 164 2.61 -3.79 21.33
CA ALA A 164 2.47 -3.19 22.64
C ALA A 164 1.09 -3.54 23.23
N GLU A 165 1.10 -4.19 24.40
CA GLU A 165 -0.10 -4.65 25.11
C GLU A 165 -0.96 -3.49 25.65
N ASP A 166 -0.32 -2.37 25.97
CA ASP A 166 -0.93 -1.18 26.56
C ASP A 166 -1.91 -0.43 25.63
N ILE A 167 -1.82 -0.68 24.32
CA ILE A 167 -2.68 -0.07 23.29
C ILE A 167 -3.61 -1.08 22.62
N GLU A 168 -3.81 -2.27 23.21
CA GLU A 168 -4.59 -3.38 22.63
C GLU A 168 -5.91 -2.92 22.01
N GLU A 169 -6.71 -2.13 22.72
CA GLU A 169 -8.04 -1.68 22.28
C GLU A 169 -8.01 -0.79 21.02
N ASN A 170 -6.88 -0.14 20.74
CA ASN A 170 -6.67 0.76 19.60
C ASN A 170 -6.07 0.02 18.38
N ILE A 171 -5.69 -1.24 18.51
CA ILE A 171 -5.06 -1.99 17.42
C ILE A 171 -6.10 -2.42 16.37
N ARG A 172 -5.74 -2.28 15.09
CA ARG A 172 -6.52 -2.74 13.94
C ARG A 172 -5.60 -3.52 13.00
N VAL A 173 -6.01 -4.73 12.61
CA VAL A 173 -5.23 -5.56 11.68
C VAL A 173 -5.64 -5.26 10.24
N LEU A 174 -4.71 -4.79 9.42
CA LEU A 174 -4.92 -4.59 7.98
C LEU A 174 -4.26 -5.72 7.21
N VAL A 175 -5.05 -6.57 6.58
CA VAL A 175 -4.56 -7.78 5.90
C VAL A 175 -4.41 -7.55 4.41
N THR A 176 -3.18 -7.62 3.90
CA THR A 176 -2.87 -7.50 2.47
C THR A 176 -2.79 -8.87 1.79
N PHE A 177 -2.89 -8.90 0.45
CA PHE A 177 -2.88 -10.14 -0.35
C PHE A 177 -3.95 -11.17 0.08
N ALA A 178 -5.07 -10.69 0.61
CA ALA A 178 -6.20 -11.44 1.13
C ALA A 178 -7.30 -11.64 0.06
N ASP A 179 -6.92 -11.82 -1.22
CA ASP A 179 -7.85 -11.95 -2.35
C ASP A 179 -8.67 -13.25 -2.32
N GLY A 180 -8.20 -14.24 -1.56
CA GLY A 180 -8.86 -15.52 -1.38
C GLY A 180 -9.87 -15.55 -0.24
N GLN A 181 -10.00 -16.73 0.35
CA GLN A 181 -10.87 -17.04 1.48
C GLN A 181 -10.46 -16.30 2.77
N ARG A 182 -10.88 -16.79 3.94
CA ARG A 182 -10.42 -16.25 5.23
C ARG A 182 -8.87 -16.22 5.26
N PRO A 183 -8.24 -15.08 5.56
CA PRO A 183 -6.78 -14.98 5.56
C PRO A 183 -6.13 -15.91 6.58
N PRO A 184 -5.18 -16.78 6.19
CA PRO A 184 -4.48 -17.69 7.12
C PRO A 184 -3.80 -16.97 8.29
N VAL A 185 -3.27 -15.76 8.06
CA VAL A 185 -2.63 -14.95 9.12
C VAL A 185 -3.54 -14.71 10.33
N LEU A 186 -4.87 -14.73 10.18
CA LEU A 186 -5.78 -14.55 11.32
C LEU A 186 -5.73 -15.72 12.30
N GLU A 187 -5.51 -16.94 11.81
CA GLU A 187 -5.34 -18.11 12.66
C GLU A 187 -4.01 -18.03 13.41
N ALA A 188 -2.96 -17.59 12.72
CA ALA A 188 -1.66 -17.34 13.34
C ALA A 188 -1.76 -16.27 14.44
N ILE A 189 -2.37 -15.12 14.18
CA ILE A 189 -2.58 -14.05 15.16
C ILE A 189 -3.36 -14.55 16.38
N THR A 190 -4.39 -15.39 16.15
CA THR A 190 -5.18 -15.98 17.23
C THR A 190 -4.35 -16.95 18.07
N ALA A 191 -3.56 -17.80 17.42
CA ALA A 191 -2.73 -18.83 18.07
C ALA A 191 -1.53 -18.23 18.83
N SER A 192 -0.97 -17.12 18.34
CA SER A 192 0.13 -16.39 18.97
C SER A 192 -0.34 -15.42 20.07
N GLU A 193 -1.63 -15.43 20.41
CA GLU A 193 -2.23 -14.60 21.47
C GLU A 193 -1.94 -13.09 21.35
N VAL A 194 -1.73 -12.64 20.13
CA VAL A 194 -1.38 -11.26 19.82
C VAL A 194 -2.41 -10.28 20.43
N PRO A 195 -1.98 -9.28 21.22
CA PRO A 195 -2.85 -8.25 21.79
C PRO A 195 -3.56 -7.48 20.69
N CYS A 196 -4.87 -7.65 20.57
CA CYS A 196 -5.70 -6.90 19.64
C CYS A 196 -7.18 -7.21 19.91
N PRO A 197 -8.10 -6.30 19.52
CA PRO A 197 -9.51 -6.52 19.75
C PRO A 197 -9.99 -7.72 18.97
N LYS A 198 -10.72 -8.62 19.62
CA LYS A 198 -11.22 -9.87 19.03
C LYS A 198 -12.75 -9.86 19.03
N LYS A 199 -13.35 -10.21 17.88
CA LYS A 199 -14.79 -10.49 17.76
C LYS A 199 -14.98 -11.97 17.49
N ASN A 200 -15.70 -12.68 18.35
CA ASN A 200 -15.90 -14.13 18.27
C ASN A 200 -14.58 -14.93 18.19
N LYS A 201 -13.57 -14.54 18.99
CA LYS A 201 -12.19 -15.10 18.98
C LYS A 201 -11.40 -14.87 17.68
N ILE A 202 -11.85 -13.96 16.82
CA ILE A 202 -11.15 -13.59 15.58
C ILE A 202 -10.65 -12.15 15.73
N PRO A 203 -9.36 -11.87 15.44
CA PRO A 203 -8.84 -10.52 15.40
C PRO A 203 -9.70 -9.60 14.52
N LEU A 204 -10.01 -8.42 15.04
CA LEU A 204 -10.69 -7.38 14.27
C LEU A 204 -9.77 -6.95 13.13
N HIS A 205 -10.17 -7.28 11.92
CA HIS A 205 -9.33 -7.11 10.73
C HIS A 205 -10.10 -6.52 9.55
N PHE A 206 -9.35 -5.86 8.68
CA PHE A 206 -9.84 -5.33 7.41
C PHE A 206 -8.98 -5.88 6.28
N LYS A 207 -9.61 -6.39 5.22
CA LYS A 207 -8.89 -6.83 4.03
C LYS A 207 -8.53 -5.60 3.19
N PHE A 208 -7.26 -5.47 2.84
CA PHE A 208 -6.72 -4.38 2.04
C PHE A 208 -5.94 -4.95 0.84
N ASN A 209 -6.61 -5.13 -0.30
CA ASN A 209 -6.00 -5.76 -1.47
C ASN A 209 -5.67 -4.75 -2.56
N ASN A 210 -4.39 -4.70 -2.92
CA ASN A 210 -3.89 -3.92 -4.06
C ASN A 210 -3.82 -4.76 -5.35
N SER A 211 -4.29 -6.01 -5.34
CA SER A 211 -4.16 -6.97 -6.45
C SER A 211 -4.74 -6.47 -7.76
N ALA A 212 -5.81 -5.66 -7.69
CA ALA A 212 -6.39 -5.00 -8.83
C ALA A 212 -5.33 -4.18 -9.62
N LEU A 213 -4.45 -3.44 -8.91
CA LEU A 213 -3.37 -2.65 -9.52
C LEU A 213 -2.31 -3.51 -10.23
N PHE A 214 -2.10 -4.75 -9.76
CA PHE A 214 -1.04 -5.64 -10.27
C PHE A 214 -1.55 -6.73 -11.24
N ALA A 215 -2.86 -6.94 -11.36
CA ALA A 215 -3.47 -7.99 -12.16
C ALA A 215 -3.06 -7.94 -13.65
N ASN A 216 -2.74 -6.74 -14.17
CA ASN A 216 -2.46 -6.54 -15.59
C ASN A 216 -1.05 -6.97 -16.04
N ASN A 217 -0.11 -7.18 -15.12
CA ASN A 217 1.24 -7.65 -15.44
C ASN A 217 1.23 -9.07 -16.05
N ASN A 218 0.23 -9.89 -15.68
CA ASN A 218 0.09 -11.25 -16.18
C ASN A 218 -0.42 -11.30 -17.64
N LEU A 219 -1.29 -10.38 -18.05
CA LEU A 219 -1.76 -10.28 -19.43
C LEU A 219 -0.64 -9.79 -20.37
N GLN A 220 0.18 -8.82 -19.92
CA GLN A 220 1.35 -8.38 -20.67
C GLN A 220 2.43 -9.47 -20.78
N ARG A 221 2.71 -10.23 -19.70
CA ARG A 221 3.61 -11.40 -19.76
C ARG A 221 3.10 -12.46 -20.75
N LYS A 222 1.80 -12.78 -20.72
CA LYS A 222 1.16 -13.73 -21.66
C LYS A 222 1.22 -13.22 -23.11
N SER A 223 0.99 -11.93 -23.35
CA SER A 223 1.05 -11.34 -24.69
C SER A 223 2.48 -11.29 -25.25
N ARG A 224 3.48 -10.94 -24.42
CA ARG A 224 4.91 -11.00 -24.75
C ARG A 224 5.36 -12.43 -25.05
N MET A 225 4.93 -13.41 -24.25
CA MET A 225 5.25 -14.82 -24.48
C MET A 225 4.60 -15.36 -25.76
N ARG A 226 3.36 -14.96 -26.06
CA ARG A 226 2.68 -15.27 -27.34
C ARG A 226 3.39 -14.62 -28.54
N LYS A 227 3.82 -13.35 -28.44
CA LYS A 227 4.61 -12.67 -29.48
C LYS A 227 5.96 -13.37 -29.71
N ARG A 228 6.66 -13.77 -28.64
CA ARG A 228 7.94 -14.49 -28.71
C ARG A 228 7.79 -15.89 -29.35
N LYS A 229 6.73 -16.64 -29.01
CA LYS A 229 6.38 -17.92 -29.67
C LYS A 229 6.09 -17.73 -31.16
N LYS A 230 5.32 -16.71 -31.55
CA LYS A 230 5.05 -16.38 -32.97
C LYS A 230 6.32 -16.01 -33.74
N ARG A 231 7.21 -15.21 -33.14
CA ARG A 231 8.50 -14.81 -33.74
C ARG A 231 9.42 -16.01 -33.97
N ASN A 232 9.51 -16.92 -32.99
CA ASN A 232 10.28 -18.16 -33.12
C ASN A 232 9.69 -19.12 -34.17
N LYS A 233 8.36 -19.21 -34.27
CA LYS A 233 7.70 -20.01 -35.32
C LYS A 233 7.96 -19.45 -36.72
N LYS A 234 7.95 -18.12 -36.89
CA LYS A 234 8.27 -17.45 -38.17
C LYS A 234 9.74 -17.68 -38.57
N LYS A 235 10.66 -17.59 -37.60
CA LYS A 235 12.11 -17.84 -37.81
C LYS A 235 12.43 -19.32 -38.13
N LYS A 236 11.64 -20.27 -37.62
CA LYS A 236 11.73 -21.69 -38.03
C LYS A 236 11.21 -21.92 -39.45
N ARG A 237 10.12 -21.25 -39.85
CA ARG A 237 9.58 -21.35 -41.22
C ARG A 237 10.49 -20.72 -42.27
N SER A 238 11.17 -19.62 -41.96
CA SER A 238 12.13 -18.98 -42.87
C SER A 238 13.43 -19.78 -43.04
N LYS A 239 13.83 -20.58 -42.04
CA LYS A 239 14.99 -21.49 -42.12
C LYS A 239 14.69 -22.82 -42.83
N GLY A 240 13.42 -23.15 -43.03
CA GLY A 240 12.99 -24.34 -43.78
C GLY A 240 12.76 -24.10 -45.27
N LEU A 241 12.96 -22.86 -45.76
CA LEU A 241 12.71 -22.46 -47.15
C LEU A 241 13.99 -22.22 -47.97
N THR A 242 15.13 -22.72 -47.51
CA THR A 242 16.42 -22.67 -48.22
C THR A 242 16.95 -24.09 -48.50
N ARG A 243 16.34 -24.76 -49.47
CA ARG A 243 16.79 -25.96 -50.24
C ARG A 243 15.73 -26.12 -51.34
N CYS A 244 15.98 -26.07 -52.65
CA CYS A 244 17.14 -26.44 -53.44
C CYS A 244 17.26 -25.55 -54.69
N SER A 245 18.47 -25.21 -55.10
CA SER A 245 18.86 -25.00 -56.51
C SER A 245 20.38 -25.06 -56.59
N GLY A 246 20.94 -25.99 -57.36
CA GLY A 246 22.38 -26.08 -57.56
C GLY A 246 22.85 -27.45 -58.06
N THR A 247 22.85 -27.57 -59.38
CA THR A 247 23.51 -28.53 -60.28
C THR A 247 24.94 -28.88 -59.86
N TRP A 248 25.38 -30.13 -60.12
CA TRP A 248 26.79 -30.52 -60.13
C TRP A 248 27.18 -31.06 -61.49
N ALA A 249 28.35 -30.61 -61.94
CA ALA A 249 29.00 -30.88 -63.20
C ALA A 249 29.49 -32.33 -63.31
N THR A 250 29.55 -32.81 -64.55
CA THR A 250 30.19 -34.04 -65.01
C THR A 250 31.70 -33.92 -65.03
N GLU A 251 32.40 -34.90 -64.47
CA GLU A 251 33.76 -35.29 -64.85
C GLU A 251 33.76 -36.78 -65.21
N ALA A 252 34.13 -37.08 -66.46
CA ALA A 252 34.76 -38.31 -66.93
C ALA A 252 35.55 -37.94 -68.20
#